data_AF-A0A848UY18-F1
#
_entry.id   AF-A0A848UY18-F1
#
_cell.length_a   1.000
_cell.length_b   1.000
_cell.length_c   1.000
_cell.angle_alpha   90.00
_cell.angle_beta   90.00
_cell.angle_gamma   90.00
#
_symmetry.space_group_name_H-M   'P 1'
#
loop_
_entity.id
_entity.type
_entity.pdbx_description
1 polymer ?
#
loop_
_entity_poly.entity_id
_entity_poly.type
_entity_poly.pdbx_seq_one_letter_code
_entity_poly.pdbx_strand_id
1 'polypeptide(L)'
;MLTRRQLRIKVFQILYAYYQNEDRDINDYEKQLFFSVDKMYEMYLYLLLLVVEMQQQAINRIEAGLQKKLPSQEDLHPNTKFVTNILLRQLSNSKNLQKASEDSGVTWSDNPELVKKV
;
A
#
# COMPACT_ATOMS: atom_id res chain seq x y z
N MET A 1 8.49 -0.11 -7.00
CA MET A 1 9.57 0.17 -7.98
C MET A 1 8.97 0.60 -9.31
N LEU A 2 9.26 1.81 -9.79
CA LEU A 2 8.96 2.16 -11.18
C LEU A 2 9.93 1.41 -12.10
N THR A 3 9.38 0.54 -12.94
CA THR A 3 10.17 -0.06 -14.01
C THR A 3 10.34 0.94 -15.16
N ARG A 4 11.43 0.82 -15.93
CA ARG A 4 11.64 1.64 -17.15
C ARG A 4 10.46 1.52 -18.13
N ARG A 5 9.77 0.37 -18.14
CA ARG A 5 8.55 0.16 -18.93
C ARG A 5 7.41 1.08 -18.45
N GLN A 6 7.14 1.14 -17.14
CA GLN A 6 6.09 2.01 -16.59
C GLN A 6 6.36 3.48 -16.87
N LEU A 7 7.62 3.92 -16.73
CA LEU A 7 8.03 5.28 -17.10
C LEU A 7 7.71 5.60 -18.57
N ARG A 8 8.12 4.73 -19.50
CA ARG A 8 7.84 4.91 -20.94
C ARG A 8 6.35 4.98 -21.24
N ILE A 9 5.55 4.13 -20.60
CA ILE A 9 4.08 4.16 -20.74
C ILE A 9 3.53 5.50 -20.27
N LYS A 10 3.99 6.02 -19.13
CA LYS A 10 3.54 7.32 -18.61
C LYS A 10 3.96 8.48 -19.48
N VAL A 11 5.21 8.50 -19.95
CA VAL A 11 5.68 9.49 -20.92
C VAL A 11 4.83 9.43 -22.19
N PHE A 12 4.53 8.25 -22.72
CA PHE A 12 3.68 8.11 -23.90
C PHE A 12 2.24 8.59 -23.64
N GLN A 13 1.65 8.28 -22.48
CA GLN A 13 0.32 8.77 -22.10
C GLN A 13 0.27 10.30 -22.05
N ILE A 14 1.27 10.94 -21.44
CA ILE A 14 1.38 12.40 -21.35
C ILE A 14 1.60 13.01 -22.74
N LEU A 15 2.49 12.45 -23.55
CA LEU A 15 2.70 12.92 -24.92
C LEU A 15 1.45 12.78 -25.77
N TYR A 16 0.73 11.66 -25.66
CA TYR A 16 -0.54 11.47 -26.36
C TYR A 16 -1.57 12.52 -25.95
N ALA A 17 -1.75 12.75 -24.64
CA ALA A 17 -2.65 13.78 -24.12
C ALA A 17 -2.22 15.20 -24.53
N TYR A 18 -0.91 15.45 -24.61
CA TYR A 18 -0.36 16.68 -25.15
C TYR A 18 -0.76 16.82 -26.61
N TYR A 19 -0.50 15.83 -27.47
CA TYR A 19 -0.78 15.98 -28.90
C TYR A 19 -2.26 16.06 -29.28
N GLN A 20 -3.17 15.58 -28.44
CA GLN A 20 -4.62 15.60 -28.69
C GLN A 20 -5.35 16.89 -28.30
N ASN A 21 -4.74 17.75 -27.47
CA ASN A 21 -5.38 19.02 -27.08
C ASN A 21 -4.93 20.18 -27.99
N GLU A 22 -5.80 21.16 -28.21
CA GLU A 22 -5.51 22.30 -29.08
C GLU A 22 -4.76 23.42 -28.33
N ASP A 23 -5.18 23.72 -27.09
CA ASP A 23 -4.47 24.60 -26.15
C ASP A 23 -3.48 23.80 -25.31
N ARG A 24 -2.18 23.97 -25.61
CA ARG A 24 -1.10 23.14 -25.05
C ARG A 24 -0.05 23.99 -24.35
N ASP A 25 -0.03 23.96 -23.02
CA ASP A 25 1.09 24.46 -22.23
C ASP A 25 1.99 23.31 -21.80
N ILE A 26 3.22 23.29 -22.31
CA ILE A 26 4.24 22.28 -21.98
C ILE A 26 4.44 22.16 -20.46
N ASN A 27 4.40 23.28 -19.73
CA ASN A 27 4.65 23.30 -18.28
C ASN A 27 3.59 22.52 -17.51
N ASP A 28 2.33 22.55 -17.97
CA ASP A 28 1.24 21.85 -17.30
C ASP A 28 1.33 20.34 -17.50
N TYR A 29 1.72 19.89 -18.69
CA TYR A 29 1.94 18.47 -18.96
C TYR A 29 3.19 17.92 -18.27
N GLU A 30 4.23 18.73 -18.10
CA GLU A 30 5.39 18.36 -17.29
C GLU A 30 5.00 18.16 -15.82
N LYS A 31 4.23 19.09 -15.23
CA LYS A 31 3.67 18.93 -13.88
C LYS A 31 2.81 17.68 -13.75
N GLN A 32 1.96 17.40 -14.75
CA GLN A 32 1.14 16.18 -14.76
C GLN A 32 1.99 14.90 -14.83
N LEU A 33 3.09 14.91 -15.59
CA LEU A 33 4.02 13.78 -15.64
C LEU A 33 4.61 13.51 -14.27
N PHE A 34 5.19 14.52 -13.61
CA PHE A 34 5.77 14.37 -12.28
C PHE A 34 4.73 13.96 -11.23
N PHE A 35 3.56 14.59 -11.24
CA PHE A 35 2.44 14.18 -10.39
C PHE A 35 2.09 12.70 -10.57
N SER A 36 2.04 12.21 -11.81
CA SER A 36 1.76 10.80 -12.07
C SER A 36 2.85 9.87 -11.51
N VAL A 37 4.11 10.32 -11.49
CA VAL A 37 5.24 9.58 -10.91
C VAL A 37 5.12 9.51 -9.40
N ASP A 38 4.80 10.63 -8.77
CA ASP A 38 4.58 10.71 -7.32
C ASP A 38 3.41 9.80 -6.90
N LYS A 39 2.29 9.82 -7.64
CA LYS A 39 1.15 8.92 -7.36
C LYS A 39 1.49 7.45 -7.51
N MET A 40 2.36 7.07 -8.43
CA MET A 40 2.84 5.69 -8.52
C MET A 40 3.72 5.30 -7.33
N TYR A 41 4.51 6.23 -6.80
CA TYR A 41 5.29 6.01 -5.59
C TYR A 41 4.38 5.86 -4.36
N GLU A 42 3.39 6.73 -4.19
CA GLU A 42 2.38 6.60 -3.14
C GLU A 42 1.66 5.25 -3.21
N MET A 43 1.23 4.83 -4.41
CA MET A 43 0.59 3.53 -4.64
C MET A 43 1.51 2.37 -4.24
N TYR A 44 2.82 2.48 -4.49
CA TYR A 44 3.78 1.47 -4.05
C TYR A 44 3.87 1.39 -2.53
N LEU A 45 3.86 2.53 -1.82
CA LEU A 45 3.83 2.56 -0.36
C LEU A 45 2.53 1.95 0.18
N TYR A 46 1.37 2.29 -0.41
CA TYR A 46 0.08 1.67 -0.06
C TYR A 46 0.15 0.14 -0.12
N LEU A 47 0.72 -0.42 -1.19
CA LEU A 47 0.84 -1.87 -1.34
C LEU A 47 1.73 -2.50 -0.27
N LEU A 48 2.84 -1.87 0.10
CA LEU A 48 3.71 -2.37 1.17
C LEU A 48 3.03 -2.31 2.54
N LEU A 49 2.40 -1.18 2.84
CA LEU A 49 1.66 -0.98 4.10
C LEU A 49 0.45 -1.89 4.19
N LEU A 50 -0.20 -2.21 3.08
CA LEU A 50 -1.37 -3.09 3.07
C LEU A 50 -1.04 -4.46 3.65
N VAL A 51 0.11 -5.03 3.30
CA VAL A 51 0.51 -6.36 3.81
C VAL A 51 0.82 -6.30 5.31
N VAL A 52 1.37 -5.18 5.79
CA VAL A 52 1.59 -4.94 7.23
C VAL A 52 0.25 -4.84 7.97
N GLU A 53 -0.71 -4.10 7.43
CA GLU A 53 -2.05 -3.98 7.99
C GLU A 53 -2.78 -5.32 8.02
N MET A 54 -2.67 -6.13 6.96
CA MET A 54 -3.23 -7.49 6.94
C MET A 54 -2.61 -8.38 8.02
N GLN A 55 -1.30 -8.28 8.28
CA GLN A 55 -0.64 -8.98 9.38
C GLN A 55 -1.25 -8.56 10.73
N GLN A 56 -1.44 -7.26 10.94
CA GLN A 56 -2.04 -6.74 12.18
C GLN A 56 -3.48 -7.20 12.36
N GLN A 57 -4.29 -7.21 11.29
CA GLN A 57 -5.66 -7.75 11.38
C GLN A 57 -5.67 -9.24 11.71
N ALA A 58 -4.74 -10.02 11.14
CA ALA A 58 -4.62 -11.44 11.47
C ALA A 58 -4.24 -11.66 12.96
N ILE A 59 -3.36 -10.82 13.51
CA ILE A 59 -3.05 -10.82 14.96
C ILE A 59 -4.31 -10.54 15.77
N ASN A 60 -5.01 -9.45 15.46
CA ASN A 60 -6.22 -9.03 16.18
C ASN A 60 -7.30 -10.13 16.14
N ARG A 61 -7.44 -10.83 15.00
CA ARG A 61 -8.39 -11.94 14.84
C ARG A 61 -8.02 -13.14 15.71
N ILE A 62 -6.74 -13.48 15.80
CA ILE A 62 -6.25 -14.56 16.66
C ILE A 62 -6.50 -14.22 18.13
N GLU A 63 -6.16 -12.99 18.55
CA GLU A 63 -6.38 -12.52 19.93
C GLU A 63 -7.87 -12.51 20.30
N ALA A 64 -8.73 -12.05 19.40
CA ALA A 64 -10.18 -12.08 19.60
C ALA A 64 -10.72 -13.51 19.71
N GLY A 65 -10.17 -14.47 18.94
CA GLY A 65 -10.51 -15.89 19.04
C GLY A 65 -10.16 -16.48 20.41
N LEU A 66 -8.95 -16.21 20.89
CA LEU A 66 -8.47 -16.67 22.21
C LEU A 66 -9.30 -16.10 23.38
N GLN A 67 -9.88 -14.92 23.21
CA GLN A 67 -10.73 -14.27 24.22
C GLN A 67 -12.21 -14.68 24.16
N LYS A 68 -12.62 -15.55 23.21
CA LYS A 68 -14.01 -16.02 23.13
C LYS A 68 -14.40 -16.79 24.39
N LYS A 69 -15.61 -16.51 24.89
CA LYS A 69 -16.20 -17.25 26.03
C LYS A 69 -16.46 -18.73 25.72
N LEU A 70 -16.63 -19.07 24.46
CA LEU A 70 -16.84 -20.44 23.98
C LEU A 70 -15.93 -20.68 22.78
N PRO A 71 -14.63 -20.97 23.01
CA PRO A 71 -13.65 -21.08 21.96
C PRO A 71 -13.79 -22.41 21.20
N SER A 72 -13.61 -22.37 19.89
CA SER A 72 -13.44 -23.58 19.08
C SER A 72 -12.02 -24.15 19.22
N GLN A 73 -11.78 -25.36 18.75
CA GLN A 73 -10.42 -25.94 18.73
C GLN A 73 -9.44 -25.09 17.91
N GLU A 74 -9.92 -24.48 16.83
CA GLU A 74 -9.13 -23.58 15.99
C GLU A 74 -8.80 -22.25 16.68
N ASP A 75 -9.67 -21.78 17.58
CA ASP A 75 -9.43 -20.58 18.40
C ASP A 75 -8.39 -20.85 19.50
N LEU A 76 -8.38 -22.08 20.06
CA LEU A 76 -7.38 -22.52 21.05
C LEU A 76 -6.01 -22.82 20.42
N HIS A 77 -6.00 -23.24 19.16
CA HIS A 77 -4.80 -23.58 18.40
C HIS A 77 -4.71 -22.77 17.09
N PRO A 78 -4.57 -21.44 17.19
CA PRO A 78 -4.57 -20.57 16.02
C PRO A 78 -3.35 -20.82 15.13
N ASN A 79 -3.56 -20.78 13.82
CA ASN A 79 -2.45 -20.85 12.86
C ASN A 79 -1.67 -19.53 12.82
N THR A 80 -0.48 -19.53 13.39
CA THR A 80 0.39 -18.35 13.50
C THR A 80 1.38 -18.20 12.35
N LYS A 81 1.39 -19.09 11.35
CA LYS A 81 2.40 -19.09 10.26
C LYS A 81 2.44 -17.78 9.47
N PHE A 82 1.28 -17.18 9.23
CA PHE A 82 1.21 -15.90 8.52
C PHE A 82 1.76 -14.75 9.38
N VAL A 83 1.27 -14.63 10.61
CA VAL A 83 1.66 -13.57 11.56
C VAL A 83 3.13 -13.62 11.94
N THR A 84 3.71 -14.82 12.03
CA THR A 84 5.12 -15.02 12.42
C THR A 84 6.09 -15.00 11.23
N ASN A 85 5.59 -14.71 10.02
CA ASN A 85 6.43 -14.63 8.85
C ASN A 85 7.54 -13.56 9.02
N ILE A 86 8.78 -13.96 8.78
CA ILE A 86 9.97 -13.12 8.99
C ILE A 86 9.93 -11.86 8.14
N LEU A 87 9.52 -11.97 6.86
CA LEU A 87 9.46 -10.82 5.95
C LEU A 87 8.39 -9.81 6.41
N LEU A 88 7.22 -10.30 6.84
CA LEU A 88 6.15 -9.43 7.33
C LEU A 88 6.58 -8.69 8.59
N ARG A 89 7.21 -9.39 9.54
CA ARG A 89 7.77 -8.78 10.74
C ARG A 89 8.89 -7.78 10.43
N GLN A 90 9.71 -8.03 9.41
CA GLN A 90 10.72 -7.07 8.98
C GLN A 90 10.10 -5.81 8.37
N LEU A 91 9.06 -5.98 7.54
CA LEU A 91 8.32 -4.86 6.95
C LEU A 91 7.59 -4.04 8.02
N SER A 92 6.90 -4.69 8.94
CA SER A 92 6.14 -4.02 10.02
C SER A 92 7.05 -3.20 10.94
N ASN A 93 8.30 -3.63 11.14
CA ASN A 93 9.28 -2.95 12.00
C ASN A 93 10.26 -2.07 11.21
N SER A 94 10.04 -1.87 9.91
CA SER A 94 10.94 -1.09 9.06
C SER A 94 10.78 0.40 9.31
N LYS A 95 11.76 1.01 9.99
CA LYS A 95 11.82 2.46 10.20
C LYS A 95 11.80 3.25 8.89
N ASN A 96 12.40 2.70 7.83
CA ASN A 96 12.43 3.33 6.52
C ASN A 96 11.03 3.39 5.90
N LEU A 97 10.24 2.31 6.04
CA LEU A 97 8.88 2.28 5.53
C LEU A 97 7.96 3.22 6.32
N GLN A 98 8.11 3.23 7.65
CA GLN A 98 7.37 4.13 8.51
C GLN A 98 7.66 5.61 8.17
N LYS A 99 8.93 5.97 8.07
CA LYS A 99 9.33 7.32 7.66
C LYS A 99 8.81 7.68 6.27
N ALA A 100 8.93 6.78 5.30
CA ALA A 100 8.43 7.02 3.95
C ALA A 100 6.90 7.24 3.91
N SER A 101 6.15 6.50 4.73
CA SER A 101 4.71 6.65 4.91
C SER A 101 4.33 8.00 5.51
N GLU A 102 5.05 8.43 6.55
CA GLU A 102 4.88 9.74 7.20
C GLU A 102 5.21 10.89 6.24
N ASP A 103 6.36 10.83 5.55
CA ASP A 103 6.83 11.85 4.62
C ASP A 103 5.86 12.02 3.42
N SER A 104 5.23 10.94 2.95
CA SER A 104 4.27 10.99 1.84
C SER A 104 2.81 11.14 2.27
N GLY A 105 2.52 11.13 3.58
CA GLY A 105 1.14 11.14 4.10
C GLY A 105 0.30 9.93 3.67
N VAL A 106 0.94 8.79 3.38
CA VAL A 106 0.25 7.59 2.86
C VAL A 106 0.00 6.64 4.02
N THR A 107 -1.26 6.38 4.34
CA THR A 107 -1.67 5.52 5.45
C THR A 107 -3.00 4.82 5.17
N TRP A 108 -3.20 3.65 5.78
CA TRP A 108 -4.49 2.93 5.76
C TRP A 108 -5.40 3.31 6.94
N SER A 109 -4.90 4.10 7.90
CA SER A 109 -5.67 4.55 9.08
C SER A 109 -6.93 5.32 8.72
N ASP A 110 -6.93 6.00 7.58
CA ASP A 110 -8.05 6.84 7.14
C ASP A 110 -9.18 6.00 6.53
N ASN A 111 -8.88 4.78 6.08
CA ASN A 111 -9.84 3.89 5.44
C ASN A 111 -9.75 2.45 6.00
N PRO A 112 -9.98 2.27 7.32
CA PRO A 112 -9.78 0.99 7.99
C PRO A 112 -10.76 -0.09 7.51
N GLU A 113 -11.91 0.30 6.97
CA GLU A 113 -12.91 -0.63 6.43
C GLU A 113 -12.43 -1.38 5.18
N LEU A 114 -11.55 -0.76 4.39
CA LEU A 114 -11.01 -1.38 3.17
C LEU A 114 -10.09 -2.55 3.51
N VAL A 115 -9.41 -2.48 4.66
CA VAL A 115 -8.52 -3.53 5.15
C VAL A 115 -9.31 -4.64 5.85
N LYS A 116 -10.39 -4.30 6.57
CA LYS A 116 -11.19 -5.27 7.34
C LYS A 116 -12.02 -6.25 6.50
N LYS A 117 -12.28 -5.94 5.23
CA LYS A 117 -13.13 -6.76 4.33
C LYS A 117 -12.36 -7.85 3.57
N VAL A 118 -11.04 -7.95 3.75
CA VAL A 118 -10.18 -8.94 3.06
C VAL A 118 -9.97 -10.18 3.92
#